data_AF-A0A3R9MWC9-F1
#
_entry.id   AF-A0A3R9MWC9-F1
#
_cell.length_a   1.000
_cell.length_b   1.000
_cell.length_c   1.000
_cell.angle_alpha   90.00
_cell.angle_beta   90.00
_cell.angle_gamma   90.00
#
_symmetry.space_group_name_H-M   'P 1'
#
loop_
_entity.id
_entity.type
_entity.pdbx_description
1 polymer ?
#
loop_
_entity_poly.entity_id
_entity_poly.type
_entity_poly.pdbx_seq_one_letter_code
_entity_poly.pdbx_strand_id
1 'polypeptide(L)'
;MVEACVGPAAATLTAFPNPFENELLVALPAGAEAQPATVTLSTLTGQKVYRSQSVLSLVAQLLPGLPTLKAGVYVLRLTTATGSTAQRVVRR
;
A
#
# COMPACT_ATOMS: atom_id res chain seq x y z
N MET A 1 30.61 7.99 5.77
CA MET A 1 29.50 7.70 4.85
C MET A 1 28.27 7.44 5.69
N VAL A 2 27.36 8.40 5.77
CA VAL A 2 26.06 8.21 6.42
C VAL A 2 25.04 8.20 5.29
N GLU A 3 24.57 7.02 4.90
CA GLU A 3 23.47 6.91 3.94
C GLU A 3 22.21 7.43 4.62
N ALA A 4 21.95 8.72 4.41
CA ALA A 4 20.64 9.28 4.60
C ALA A 4 19.69 8.56 3.62
N CYS A 5 18.96 7.56 4.13
CA CYS A 5 17.74 7.10 3.50
C CYS A 5 16.76 8.28 3.48
N VAL A 6 16.87 9.12 2.45
CA VAL A 6 15.80 10.01 2.03
C VAL A 6 14.67 9.09 1.60
N GLY A 7 13.77 8.74 2.53
CA GLY A 7 12.45 8.27 2.15
C GLY A 7 11.82 9.41 1.35
N PRO A 8 11.42 9.18 0.08
CA PRO A 8 10.83 10.25 -0.71
C PRO A 8 9.64 10.81 0.05
N ALA A 9 9.55 12.14 0.13
CA ALA A 9 8.49 12.88 0.80
C ALA A 9 7.16 12.16 0.58
N ALA A 10 6.61 11.63 1.68
CA ALA A 10 5.53 10.67 1.66
C ALA A 10 4.29 11.32 1.03
N ALA A 11 4.10 11.11 -0.26
CA ALA A 11 2.80 11.26 -0.87
C ALA A 11 1.89 10.26 -0.12
N THR A 12 1.07 10.78 0.78
CA THR A 12 0.36 9.99 1.79
C THR A 12 -0.71 9.16 1.09
N LEU A 13 -0.34 7.92 0.77
CA LEU A 13 -1.26 6.89 0.32
C LEU A 13 -2.38 6.76 1.35
N THR A 14 -3.62 6.83 0.91
CA THR A 14 -4.77 6.55 1.76
C THR A 14 -5.17 5.09 1.59
N ALA A 15 -5.24 4.36 2.70
CA ALA A 15 -5.79 3.01 2.72
C ALA A 15 -6.86 2.91 3.81
N PHE A 16 -8.05 2.45 3.45
CA PHE A 16 -9.20 2.39 4.34
C PHE A 16 -10.11 1.19 4.00
N PRO A 17 -10.83 0.62 4.98
CA PRO A 17 -10.72 0.88 6.41
C PRO A 17 -9.37 0.40 6.98
N ASN A 18 -8.91 1.00 8.08
CA ASN A 18 -7.76 0.54 8.85
C ASN A 18 -8.12 0.65 10.33
N PRO A 19 -8.42 -0.45 11.04
CA PRO A 19 -8.20 -1.84 10.63
C PRO A 19 -9.16 -2.37 9.55
N PHE A 20 -8.68 -3.26 8.68
CA PHE A 20 -9.49 -3.96 7.67
C PHE A 20 -9.75 -5.43 8.05
N GLU A 21 -10.77 -6.04 7.44
CA GLU A 21 -11.09 -7.47 7.62
C GLU A 21 -10.77 -8.27 6.36
N ASN A 22 -11.57 -8.09 5.31
CA ASN A 22 -11.43 -8.77 4.01
C ASN A 22 -11.14 -7.81 2.85
N GLU A 23 -11.44 -6.52 3.05
CA GLU A 23 -11.48 -5.52 2.00
C GLU A 23 -10.63 -4.33 2.42
N LEU A 24 -9.67 -3.97 1.56
CA LEU A 24 -8.83 -2.79 1.75
C LEU A 24 -8.92 -1.95 0.49
N LEU A 25 -9.45 -0.75 0.64
CA LEU A 25 -9.52 0.26 -0.40
C LEU A 25 -8.24 1.09 -0.34
N VAL A 26 -7.65 1.36 -1.49
CA VAL A 26 -6.45 2.20 -1.63
C VAL A 26 -6.70 3.30 -2.64
N ALA A 27 -6.31 4.52 -2.30
CA ALA A 27 -6.36 5.68 -3.17
C ALA A 27 -4.99 6.34 -3.26
N LEU A 28 -4.69 6.90 -4.43
CA LEU A 28 -3.53 7.74 -4.60
C LEU A 28 -3.73 9.11 -3.92
N PRO A 29 -2.64 9.75 -3.47
CA PRO A 29 -2.71 11.07 -2.84
C PRO A 29 -3.25 12.12 -3.81
N ALA A 30 -3.88 13.16 -3.27
CA ALA A 30 -4.41 14.29 -4.04
C ALA A 30 -3.35 14.88 -4.97
N GLY A 31 -3.68 15.03 -6.25
CA GLY A 31 -2.77 15.49 -7.30
C GLY A 31 -2.01 14.40 -8.05
N ALA A 32 -2.19 13.11 -7.70
CA ALA A 32 -1.68 12.00 -8.48
C ALA A 32 -2.70 11.54 -9.53
N GLU A 33 -2.26 11.40 -10.78
CA GLU A 33 -3.05 10.88 -11.90
C GLU A 33 -3.24 9.36 -11.79
N ALA A 34 -4.23 8.83 -12.51
CA ALA A 34 -4.46 7.39 -12.60
C ALA A 34 -3.26 6.72 -13.28
N GLN A 35 -2.58 5.81 -12.57
CA GLN A 35 -1.36 5.17 -13.06
C GLN A 35 -1.23 3.72 -12.58
N PRO A 36 -0.52 2.86 -13.33
CA PRO A 36 -0.23 1.51 -12.88
C PRO A 36 0.60 1.54 -11.59
N ALA A 37 0.08 0.87 -10.57
CA ALA A 37 0.71 0.74 -9.27
C ALA A 37 0.91 -0.73 -8.92
N THR A 38 2.10 -1.06 -8.43
CA THR A 38 2.35 -2.36 -7.81
C THR A 38 2.08 -2.24 -6.32
N VAL A 39 1.06 -2.97 -5.88
CA VAL A 39 0.64 -3.10 -4.49
C VAL A 39 1.33 -4.33 -3.92
N THR A 40 2.08 -4.16 -2.84
CA THR A 40 2.72 -5.28 -2.13
C THR A 40 2.39 -5.19 -0.65
N LEU A 41 1.86 -6.27 -0.10
CA LEU A 41 1.65 -6.40 1.34
C LEU A 41 2.75 -7.26 1.92
N SER A 42 3.40 -6.76 2.97
CA SER A 42 4.47 -7.47 3.67
C SER A 42 4.17 -7.54 5.17
N THR A 43 4.63 -8.58 5.84
CA THR A 43 4.63 -8.65 7.31
C THR A 43 5.63 -7.64 7.89
N LEU A 44 5.57 -7.41 9.21
CA LEU A 44 6.61 -6.64 9.92
C LEU A 44 8.01 -7.27 9.80
N THR A 45 8.10 -8.56 9.52
CA THR A 45 9.37 -9.26 9.27
C THR A 45 9.86 -9.12 7.82
N GLY A 46 9.14 -8.39 6.96
CA GLY A 46 9.48 -8.17 5.56
C GLY A 46 9.06 -9.30 4.61
N GLN A 47 8.33 -10.30 5.09
CA GLN A 47 7.80 -11.37 4.24
C GLN A 47 6.64 -10.84 3.39
N LYS A 48 6.78 -10.91 2.07
CA LYS A 48 5.72 -10.54 1.12
C LYS A 48 4.61 -11.59 1.16
N VAL A 49 3.42 -11.20 1.59
CA VAL A 49 2.25 -12.08 1.72
C VAL A 49 1.23 -11.86 0.60
N TYR A 50 1.28 -10.71 -0.07
CA TYR A 50 0.41 -10.38 -1.18
C TYR A 50 1.12 -9.44 -2.15
N ARG A 51 0.86 -9.60 -3.44
CA ARG A 51 1.32 -8.71 -4.49
C ARG A 51 0.27 -8.65 -5.58
N SER A 52 -0.09 -7.45 -5.98
CA SER A 52 -1.00 -7.21 -7.10
C SER A 52 -0.56 -5.99 -7.88
N GLN A 53 -0.91 -5.96 -9.16
CA GLN A 53 -0.70 -4.83 -10.04
C GLN A 53 -2.08 -4.32 -10.45
N SER A 54 -2.35 -3.04 -10.21
CA SER A 54 -3.61 -2.42 -10.58
C SER A 54 -3.39 -0.96 -10.90
N VAL A 55 -4.22 -0.42 -11.79
CA VAL A 55 -4.25 1.01 -12.05
C VAL A 55 -4.95 1.68 -10.88
N LEU A 56 -4.21 2.47 -10.11
CA LEU A 56 -4.74 3.22 -8.99
C LEU A 56 -4.92 4.68 -9.39
N SER A 57 -5.91 5.33 -8.81
CA SER A 57 -6.27 6.72 -9.07
C SER A 57 -6.59 7.43 -7.76
N LEU A 58 -7.02 8.68 -7.85
CA LEU A 58 -7.57 9.44 -6.70
C LEU A 58 -8.81 8.77 -6.10
N VAL A 59 -9.52 7.96 -6.90
CA VAL A 59 -10.67 7.19 -6.45
C VAL A 59 -10.18 5.96 -5.72
N ALA A 60 -10.72 5.72 -4.53
CA ALA A 60 -10.37 4.54 -3.76
C ALA A 60 -10.85 3.27 -4.46
N GLN A 61 -9.91 2.37 -4.70
CA GLN A 61 -10.16 1.11 -5.38
C GLN A 61 -9.88 -0.06 -4.45
N LEU A 62 -10.77 -1.04 -4.50
CA LEU A 62 -10.64 -2.26 -3.72
C LEU A 62 -9.48 -3.09 -4.26
N LEU A 63 -8.63 -3.60 -3.36
CA LEU A 63 -7.58 -4.53 -3.73
C LEU A 63 -8.15 -5.91 -4.06
N PRO A 64 -8.05 -6.38 -5.33
CA PRO A 64 -8.63 -7.66 -5.72
C PRO A 64 -7.77 -8.84 -5.24
N GLY A 65 -8.40 -9.92 -4.78
CA GLY A 65 -7.71 -11.17 -4.49
C GLY A 65 -6.80 -11.13 -3.25
N LEU A 66 -7.15 -10.32 -2.25
CA LEU A 66 -6.51 -10.39 -0.93
C LEU A 66 -6.64 -11.83 -0.37
N PRO A 67 -5.54 -12.51 -0.04
CA PRO A 67 -5.59 -13.84 0.55
C PRO A 67 -6.13 -13.76 1.97
N THR A 68 -6.48 -14.92 2.54
CA THR A 68 -6.78 -15.03 3.97
C THR A 68 -5.51 -14.76 4.78
N LEU A 69 -5.33 -13.51 5.17
CA LEU A 69 -4.25 -13.08 6.05
C LEU A 69 -4.61 -13.43 7.50
N LYS A 70 -3.64 -13.36 8.41
CA LYS A 70 -3.90 -13.50 9.85
C LYS A 70 -4.21 -12.11 10.43
N ALA A 71 -4.90 -12.06 11.56
CA ALA A 71 -5.01 -10.82 12.32
C ALA A 71 -3.61 -10.33 12.70
N GLY A 72 -3.33 -9.04 12.51
CA GLY A 72 -2.00 -8.50 12.78
C GLY A 72 -1.67 -7.23 12.01
N VAL A 73 -0.42 -6.78 12.14
CA VAL A 73 0.08 -5.58 11.48
C VAL A 73 0.83 -5.95 10.20
N TYR A 74 0.50 -5.25 9.13
CA TYR A 74 1.11 -5.41 7.81
C TYR A 74 1.61 -4.06 7.29
N VAL A 75 2.60 -4.13 6.41
CA VAL A 75 3.13 -2.98 5.68
C VAL A 75 2.65 -3.08 4.25
N LEU A 76 1.76 -2.18 3.88
CA LEU A 76 1.31 -1.97 2.51
C LEU A 76 2.31 -1.04 1.82
N ARG A 77 2.99 -1.55 0.80
CA ARG A 77 3.87 -0.76 -0.06
C ARG A 77 3.23 -0.58 -1.43
N LEU A 78 3.08 0.66 -1.85
CA LEU A 78 2.73 1.03 -3.20
C LEU A 78 4.00 1.41 -3.96
N THR A 79 4.09 0.97 -5.21
CA THR A 79 5.17 1.38 -6.12
C THR A 79 4.52 1.82 -7.42
N THR A 80 4.58 3.12 -7.69
CA THR A 80 4.10 3.77 -8.92
C THR A 80 5.30 4.24 -9.75
N ALA A 81 5.06 4.75 -10.95
CA ALA A 81 6.11 5.38 -11.76
C ALA A 81 6.69 6.65 -11.08
N THR A 82 5.85 7.34 -10.28
CA THR A 82 6.24 8.55 -9.56
C THR A 82 7.04 8.29 -8.28
N GLY A 83 7.01 7.06 -7.75
CA GLY A 83 7.78 6.71 -6.56
C GLY A 83 7.22 5.49 -5.81
N SER A 84 7.77 5.23 -4.63
CA SER A 84 7.26 4.19 -3.74
C SER A 84 6.85 4.79 -2.40
N THR A 85 5.65 4.43 -1.95
CA THR A 85 5.09 4.85 -0.67
C THR A 85 4.79 3.60 0.16
N ALA A 86 4.85 3.71 1.48
CA ALA A 86 4.51 2.61 2.36
C ALA A 86 3.63 3.10 3.51
N GLN A 87 2.59 2.36 3.82
CA GLN A 87 1.70 2.61 4.93
C GLN A 87 1.53 1.35 5.77
N ARG A 88 1.44 1.52 7.09
CA ARG A 88 1.10 0.44 8.02
C ARG A 88 -0.41 0.26 8.06
N VAL A 89 -0.87 -0.96 7.83
CA VAL A 89 -2.28 -1.35 7.90
C VAL A 89 -2.45 -2.47 8.90
N VAL A 90 -3.55 -2.45 9.64
CA VAL A 90 -3.88 -3.46 10.65
C VAL A 90 -5.01 -4.32 10.11
N ARG A 91 -4.85 -5.63 10.19
CA ARG A 91 -5.91 -6.59 9.91
C ARG A 91 -6.50 -7.12 11.22
N ARG A 92 -7.82 -7.21 11.29
CA ARG A 92 -8.52 -7.90 12.40
C ARG A 92 -8.59 -9.41 12.21
#